data_AF-A0A2U1QGD6-F1
#
_entry.id   AF-A0A2U1QGD6-F1
#
_cell.length_a   1.000
_cell.length_b   1.000
_cell.length_c   1.000
_cell.angle_alpha   90.00
_cell.angle_beta   90.00
_cell.angle_gamma   90.00
#
_symmetry.space_group_name_H-M   'P 1'
#
loop_
_entity.id
_entity.type
_entity.pdbx_description
1 polymer ?
#
loop_
_entity_poly.entity_id
_entity_poly.type
_entity_poly.pdbx_seq_one_letter_code
_entity_poly.pdbx_strand_id
1 'polypeptide(L)'
;MFIPPHFLTTLITLILTSHPYTCQSIRTLPDSTLFPYTESPQYQNHKSCTPSSTVHVAMTLDSEYLRGSIAAVHSVLRHTSCPQNIFFHFIAAEFDPSSPRVLTRLVRKIFRL
;
A
#
# COMPACT_ATOMS: atom_id res chain seq x y z
N MET A 1 30.93 12.11 35.30
CA MET A 1 29.74 12.96 35.05
C MET A 1 28.54 12.02 34.90
N PHE A 2 27.81 11.78 36.00
CA PHE A 2 26.66 10.87 36.02
C PHE A 2 25.40 11.66 35.68
N ILE A 3 24.75 11.34 34.56
CA ILE A 3 23.46 11.94 34.21
C ILE A 3 22.39 11.19 35.01
N PRO A 4 21.58 11.86 35.85
CA PRO A 4 20.57 11.20 36.68
C PRO A 4 19.48 10.57 35.80
N PRO A 5 18.97 9.37 36.14
CA PRO A 5 18.05 8.60 35.30
C PRO A 5 16.73 9.32 35.00
N HIS A 6 16.32 10.23 35.89
CA HIS A 6 15.12 11.05 35.71
C HIS A 6 15.23 12.03 34.53
N PHE A 7 16.44 12.48 34.20
CA PHE A 7 16.67 13.40 33.09
C PHE A 7 16.46 12.72 31.72
N LEU A 8 16.80 11.43 31.62
CA LEU A 8 16.57 10.66 30.40
C LEU A 8 15.07 10.39 30.22
N THR A 9 14.35 10.10 31.30
CA THR A 9 12.90 9.88 31.24
C THR A 9 12.12 11.13 30.86
N THR A 10 12.51 12.30 31.37
CA THR A 10 11.86 13.58 31.01
C THR A 10 12.19 13.99 29.58
N LEU A 11 13.40 13.71 29.09
CA LEU A 11 13.77 13.98 27.70
C LEU A 11 12.97 13.09 26.74
N ILE A 12 12.81 11.80 27.05
CA ILE A 12 12.02 10.86 26.23
C ILE A 12 10.54 11.28 26.19
N THR A 13 9.93 11.65 27.33
CA THR A 13 8.53 12.11 27.35
C THR A 13 8.34 13.45 26.66
N LEU A 14 9.30 14.36 26.74
CA LEU A 14 9.28 15.62 25.99
C LEU A 14 9.37 15.35 24.48
N ILE A 15 10.22 14.42 24.03
CA ILE A 15 10.32 14.03 22.61
C ILE A 15 9.00 13.38 22.14
N LEU A 16 8.41 12.50 22.95
CA LEU A 16 7.12 11.85 22.65
C LEU A 16 5.94 12.84 22.60
N THR A 17 5.98 13.96 23.32
CA THR A 17 4.86 14.91 23.37
C THR A 17 5.05 16.12 22.46
N SER A 18 6.29 16.47 22.12
CA SER A 18 6.63 17.61 21.26
C SER A 18 6.70 17.27 19.78
N HIS A 19 6.99 16.00 19.43
CA HIS A 19 6.71 15.54 18.08
C HIS A 19 5.21 15.31 18.00
N PRO A 20 4.47 16.04 17.14
CA PRO A 20 3.17 15.54 16.77
C PRO A 20 3.43 14.16 16.18
N TYR A 21 3.10 13.10 16.92
CA TYR A 21 2.74 11.81 16.35
C TYR A 21 1.45 11.96 15.54
N THR A 22 1.35 13.02 14.74
CA THR A 22 0.81 12.86 13.42
C THR A 22 1.76 11.91 12.71
N CYS A 23 1.58 10.62 12.99
CA CYS A 23 1.65 9.62 11.95
C CYS A 23 0.58 10.09 10.95
N GLN A 24 0.93 11.10 10.14
CA GLN A 24 0.22 11.40 8.92
C GLN A 24 0.48 10.16 8.09
N SER A 25 -0.36 9.14 8.29
CA SER A 25 -0.51 8.03 7.37
C SER A 25 -0.85 8.67 6.04
N ILE A 26 0.17 9.03 5.25
CA ILE A 26 0.15 9.55 3.87
C ILE A 26 -1.28 9.91 3.44
N ARG A 27 -1.86 10.97 4.05
CA ARG A 27 -3.23 11.43 3.74
C ARG A 27 -3.22 12.40 2.57
N THR A 28 -2.04 12.88 2.20
CA THR A 28 -1.81 13.54 0.93
C THR A 28 -1.59 12.45 -0.10
N LEU A 29 -2.65 12.11 -0.84
CA LEU A 29 -2.47 11.51 -2.16
C LEU A 29 -1.77 12.58 -2.99
N PRO A 30 -0.45 12.48 -3.23
CA PRO A 30 0.24 13.52 -3.98
C PRO A 30 -0.30 13.48 -5.40
N ASP A 31 -0.43 14.64 -6.02
CA ASP A 31 -0.68 14.69 -7.45
C ASP A 31 0.38 13.83 -8.15
N SER A 32 -0.10 12.84 -8.90
CA SER A 32 0.69 11.78 -9.57
C SER A 32 1.76 12.30 -10.55
N THR A 33 1.87 13.61 -10.70
CA THR A 33 2.82 14.33 -11.54
C THR A 33 4.16 14.60 -10.83
N LEU A 34 4.20 14.59 -9.49
CA LEU A 34 5.35 15.10 -8.73
C LEU A 34 6.28 14.01 -8.16
N PHE A 35 5.84 12.75 -8.09
CA PHE A 35 6.66 11.63 -7.63
C PHE A 35 6.56 10.43 -8.59
N PRO A 36 7.65 10.04 -9.27
CA PRO A 36 7.65 8.84 -10.08
C PRO A 36 7.59 7.61 -9.16
N TYR A 37 6.54 6.79 -9.34
CA TYR A 37 6.47 5.50 -8.66
C TYR A 37 7.63 4.61 -9.12
N THR A 38 8.37 4.04 -8.16
CA THR A 38 9.35 3.00 -8.48
C THR A 38 8.60 1.73 -8.84
N GLU A 39 8.75 1.31 -10.10
CA GLU A 39 8.10 0.10 -10.60
C GLU A 39 8.70 -1.16 -9.97
N SER A 40 7.84 -2.11 -9.59
CA SER A 40 8.29 -3.42 -9.13
C SER A 40 8.93 -4.22 -10.27
N PRO A 41 9.81 -5.20 -9.99
CA PRO A 41 10.25 -6.13 -11.02
C PRO A 41 9.07 -6.86 -11.67
N GLN A 42 9.27 -7.33 -12.91
CA GLN A 42 8.27 -8.11 -13.61
C GLN A 42 8.11 -9.50 -12.96
N TYR A 43 6.86 -9.88 -12.66
CA TYR A 43 6.52 -11.20 -12.12
C TYR A 43 6.19 -12.15 -13.28
N GLN A 44 6.82 -13.33 -13.32
CA GLN A 44 6.64 -14.32 -14.39
C GLN A 44 6.31 -15.69 -13.83
N ASN A 45 5.54 -16.48 -14.59
CA ASN A 45 5.23 -17.86 -14.24
C ASN A 45 6.48 -18.75 -14.24
N HIS A 46 6.50 -19.72 -13.34
CA HIS A 46 7.42 -20.85 -13.44
C HIS A 46 7.08 -21.74 -14.65
N LYS A 47 8.07 -22.48 -15.16
CA LYS A 47 7.91 -23.36 -16.35
C LYS A 47 6.89 -24.49 -16.15
N SER A 48 6.57 -24.85 -14.92
CA SER A 48 5.63 -25.92 -14.57
C SER A 48 4.17 -25.45 -14.43
N CYS A 49 3.90 -24.16 -14.63
CA CYS A 49 2.55 -23.62 -14.50
C CYS A 49 1.63 -24.19 -15.58
N THR A 50 0.46 -24.68 -15.16
CA THR A 50 -0.60 -25.12 -16.10
C THR A 50 -1.43 -23.91 -16.52
N PRO A 51 -1.62 -23.65 -17.83
CA PRO A 51 -2.31 -22.43 -18.30
C PRO A 51 -3.81 -22.39 -17.98
N SER A 52 -4.43 -23.54 -17.67
CA SER A 52 -5.85 -23.61 -17.32
C SER A 52 -6.16 -23.35 -15.83
N SER A 53 -5.15 -23.29 -14.97
CA SER A 53 -5.35 -23.08 -13.54
C SER A 53 -5.33 -21.59 -13.21
N THR A 54 -6.50 -20.97 -13.09
CA THR A 54 -6.66 -19.54 -12.79
C THR A 54 -7.13 -19.32 -11.36
N VAL A 55 -6.59 -18.31 -10.68
CA VAL A 55 -6.97 -17.94 -9.31
C VAL A 55 -7.54 -16.53 -9.32
N HIS A 56 -8.74 -16.35 -8.77
CA HIS A 56 -9.40 -15.06 -8.68
C HIS A 56 -9.41 -14.59 -7.23
N VAL A 57 -8.91 -13.38 -6.98
CA VAL A 57 -8.87 -12.76 -5.65
C VAL A 57 -9.73 -11.52 -5.67
N ALA A 58 -10.79 -11.51 -4.88
CA ALA A 58 -11.60 -10.31 -4.66
C ALA A 58 -11.15 -9.58 -3.40
N MET A 59 -10.90 -8.28 -3.52
CA MET A 59 -10.46 -7.41 -2.42
C MET A 59 -11.34 -6.18 -2.35
N THR A 60 -11.79 -5.83 -1.15
CA THR A 60 -12.43 -4.54 -0.88
C THR A 60 -11.35 -3.48 -0.67
N LEU A 61 -11.55 -2.29 -1.21
CA LEU A 61 -10.57 -1.22 -1.17
C LEU A 61 -11.22 0.11 -0.79
N ASP A 62 -10.64 0.80 0.18
CA ASP A 62 -10.90 2.22 0.44
C ASP A 62 -9.57 3.00 0.47
N SER A 63 -9.65 4.31 0.71
CA SER A 63 -8.46 5.17 0.75
C SER A 63 -7.50 4.83 1.90
N GLU A 64 -8.02 4.34 3.03
CA GLU A 64 -7.21 4.04 4.22
C GLU A 64 -6.46 2.72 4.07
N TYR A 65 -7.06 1.74 3.37
CA TYR A 65 -6.46 0.43 3.11
C TYR A 65 -5.65 0.34 1.80
N LEU A 66 -5.53 1.41 1.03
CA LEU A 66 -4.83 1.40 -0.26
C LEU A 66 -3.38 0.90 -0.15
N ARG A 67 -2.60 1.48 0.78
CA ARG A 67 -1.18 1.10 0.94
C ARG A 67 -1.03 -0.36 1.35
N GLY A 68 -1.86 -0.82 2.28
CA GLY A 68 -1.87 -2.22 2.72
C GLY A 68 -2.26 -3.17 1.59
N SER A 69 -3.23 -2.78 0.77
CA SER A 69 -3.72 -3.58 -0.36
C SER A 69 -2.66 -3.71 -1.46
N ILE A 70 -1.95 -2.63 -1.79
CA ILE A 70 -0.82 -2.68 -2.75
C ILE A 70 0.28 -3.62 -2.22
N ALA A 71 0.64 -3.50 -0.94
CA ALA A 71 1.62 -4.39 -0.31
C ALA A 71 1.16 -5.85 -0.33
N ALA A 72 -0.12 -6.12 -0.10
CA ALA A 72 -0.69 -7.47 -0.17
C ALA A 72 -0.60 -8.05 -1.58
N VAL A 73 -0.94 -7.28 -2.62
CA VAL A 73 -0.82 -7.69 -4.02
C VAL A 73 0.63 -8.03 -4.36
N HIS A 74 1.60 -7.19 -3.98
CA HIS A 74 3.01 -7.48 -4.19
C HIS A 74 3.48 -8.72 -3.42
N SER A 75 3.00 -8.92 -2.20
CA SER A 75 3.31 -10.11 -1.41
C SER A 75 2.82 -11.37 -2.11
N VAL A 76 1.58 -11.38 -2.60
CA VAL A 76 1.03 -12.51 -3.37
C VAL A 76 1.87 -12.78 -4.60
N LEU A 77 2.08 -11.77 -5.46
CA LEU A 77 2.85 -11.93 -6.70
C LEU A 77 4.30 -12.39 -6.46
N ARG A 78 4.92 -11.96 -5.36
CA ARG A 78 6.30 -12.35 -5.00
C ARG A 78 6.42 -13.79 -4.52
N HIS A 79 5.38 -14.33 -3.87
CA HIS A 79 5.45 -15.63 -3.20
C HIS A 79 4.69 -16.73 -3.95
N THR A 80 4.02 -16.42 -5.05
CA THR A 80 3.35 -17.41 -5.91
C THR A 80 4.25 -17.91 -7.03
N SER A 81 4.17 -19.19 -7.35
CA SER A 81 4.92 -19.79 -8.48
C SER A 81 4.37 -19.38 -9.85
N CYS A 82 3.07 -19.05 -9.92
CA CYS A 82 2.37 -18.71 -11.17
C CYS A 82 1.63 -17.36 -11.06
N PRO A 83 2.35 -16.22 -10.90
CA PRO A 83 1.76 -14.90 -10.68
C PRO A 83 0.88 -14.39 -11.83
N GLN A 84 1.10 -14.86 -13.07
CA GLN A 84 0.32 -14.43 -14.24
C GLN A 84 -1.04 -15.13 -14.33
N ASN A 85 -1.26 -16.18 -13.53
CA ASN A 85 -2.52 -16.91 -13.46
C ASN A 85 -3.48 -16.31 -12.40
N ILE A 86 -3.09 -15.22 -11.73
CA ILE A 86 -3.83 -14.61 -10.63
C ILE A 86 -4.53 -13.34 -11.13
N PHE A 87 -5.83 -13.25 -10.90
CA PHE A 87 -6.68 -12.13 -11.28
C PHE A 87 -7.20 -11.42 -10.03
N PHE A 88 -6.80 -10.16 -9.84
CA PHE A 88 -7.26 -9.33 -8.74
C PHE A 88 -8.51 -8.52 -9.15
N HIS A 89 -9.55 -8.61 -8.35
CA HIS A 89 -10.81 -7.88 -8.50
C HIS A 89 -10.93 -6.90 -7.33
N PHE A 90 -10.87 -5.61 -7.59
CA PHE A 90 -10.99 -4.57 -6.55
C PHE A 90 -12.40 -4.01 -6.50
N ILE A 91 -13.03 -4.08 -5.32
CA ILE A 91 -14.30 -3.45 -5.02
C ILE A 91 -14.00 -2.17 -4.24
N ALA A 92 -13.94 -1.04 -4.96
CA ALA A 92 -13.66 0.25 -4.37
C ALA A 92 -14.89 0.81 -3.65
N ALA A 93 -14.78 1.07 -2.36
CA ALA A 93 -15.78 1.82 -1.60
C ALA A 93 -15.51 3.32 -1.80
N GLU A 94 -16.29 3.95 -2.66
CA GLU A 94 -16.23 5.40 -2.88
C GLU A 94 -17.20 6.09 -1.93
N PHE A 95 -16.64 6.67 -0.86
CA PHE A 95 -17.42 7.37 0.17
C PHE A 95 -17.58 8.87 -0.09
N ASP A 96 -16.89 9.42 -1.11
CA ASP A 96 -16.94 10.85 -1.40
C ASP A 96 -17.86 11.16 -2.61
N PRO A 97 -19.03 11.79 -2.40
CA PRO A 97 -19.92 12.19 -3.48
C PRO A 97 -19.38 13.37 -4.30
N SER A 98 -18.39 14.12 -3.80
CA SER A 98 -17.79 15.26 -4.49
C SER A 98 -16.68 14.86 -5.48
N SER A 99 -16.04 13.71 -5.24
CA SER A 99 -14.98 13.18 -6.12
C SER A 99 -15.15 11.67 -6.42
N PRO A 100 -16.27 11.26 -7.03
CA PRO A 100 -16.44 9.88 -7.45
C PRO A 100 -15.30 9.50 -8.41
N ARG A 101 -14.77 8.29 -8.26
CA ARG A 101 -13.75 7.65 -9.13
C ARG A 101 -12.28 7.96 -8.84
N VAL A 102 -11.94 8.67 -7.77
CA VAL A 102 -10.52 8.92 -7.42
C VAL A 102 -9.77 7.62 -7.15
N LEU A 103 -10.33 6.76 -6.29
CA LEU A 103 -9.68 5.50 -5.91
C LEU A 103 -9.57 4.55 -7.12
N THR A 104 -10.63 4.46 -7.91
CA THR A 104 -10.64 3.67 -9.14
C THR A 104 -9.58 4.14 -10.15
N ARG A 105 -9.44 5.45 -10.37
CA ARG A 105 -8.40 6.02 -11.25
C ARG A 105 -6.99 5.74 -10.71
N LEU A 106 -6.83 5.83 -9.40
CA LEU A 106 -5.55 5.63 -8.75
C LEU A 106 -5.08 4.18 -8.86
N VAL A 107 -5.95 3.21 -8.61
CA VAL A 107 -5.66 1.78 -8.77
C VAL A 107 -5.24 1.47 -10.20
N ARG A 108 -5.96 2.01 -11.20
CA ARG A 108 -5.56 1.86 -12.62
C ARG A 108 -4.17 2.40 -12.89
N LYS A 109 -3.83 3.58 -12.36
CA LYS A 109 -2.49 4.16 -12.50
C LYS A 109 -1.41 3.29 -11.84
N ILE A 110 -1.65 2.80 -10.62
CA ILE A 110 -0.69 1.99 -9.86
C ILE A 110 -0.38 0.68 -10.58
N PHE A 111 -1.42 -0.03 -11.03
CA PHE A 111 -1.27 -1.33 -11.67
C PHE A 111 -1.10 -1.25 -13.19
N ARG A 112 -1.02 -0.04 -13.76
CA ARG A 112 -0.95 0.22 -15.21
C ARG A 112 -2.03 -0.55 -16.00
N LEU A 113 -3.28 -0.48 -15.52
CA LEU A 113 -4.47 -1.10 -16.12
C LEU A 113 -5.27 -0.09 -16.96
#